data_AF-A0ABD7Q8L9-F1
#
_entry.id   AF-A0ABD7Q8L9-F1
#
_cell.length_a   1.000
_cell.length_b   1.000
_cell.length_c   1.000
_cell.angle_alpha   90.00
_cell.angle_beta   90.00
_cell.angle_gamma   90.00
#
_symmetry.space_group_name_H-M   'P 1'
#
loop_
_entity.id
_entity.type
_entity.pdbx_description
1 polymer ?
#
loop_
_entity_poly.entity_id
_entity_poly.type
_entity_poly.pdbx_seq_one_letter_code
_entity_poly.pdbx_strand_id
1 'polypeptide(L)'
;MRTCNLEYVRERLNLALADYGSRTKGQLDAFQGAALINTTRYKRRPAVEVGGQYRQSDPVACSETRGGKRPKPPIEEITFCLSSWRRAVFGLEGHQRAWVYYCYAHNLEYGYQVQITTHVWEEYKKTLAGKRITKKVTARIARLVWLAVQQHAHSCGGVLGKNYSATELAKLMGIELNNWSTNYAIHWRGILMVCHSLDNTSLHETIETRSANKPNVNDVMLAKMNKLSDI
;
A
#
# COMPACT_ATOMS: atom_id res chain seq x y z
N MET A 1 -9.74 -18.54 -16.80
CA MET A 1 -8.75 -18.68 -15.70
C MET A 1 -7.85 -17.44 -15.63
N ARG A 2 -8.33 -16.32 -15.07
CA ARG A 2 -7.54 -15.07 -14.83
C ARG A 2 -7.89 -14.40 -13.49
N THR A 3 -8.79 -14.97 -12.70
CA THR A 3 -9.25 -14.42 -11.42
C THR A 3 -8.20 -14.60 -10.31
N CYS A 4 -7.35 -15.63 -10.41
CA CYS A 4 -6.29 -15.88 -9.42
C CYS A 4 -5.22 -14.78 -9.33
N ASN A 5 -5.14 -13.84 -10.29
CA ASN A 5 -4.15 -12.76 -10.26
C ASN A 5 -4.61 -11.55 -9.44
N LEU A 6 -5.90 -11.22 -9.41
CA LEU A 6 -6.36 -9.97 -8.76
C LEU A 6 -6.38 -10.10 -7.24
N GLU A 7 -6.85 -11.23 -6.68
CA GLU A 7 -6.82 -11.44 -5.22
C GLU A 7 -5.38 -11.39 -4.69
N TYR A 8 -4.44 -12.02 -5.40
CA TYR A 8 -3.02 -11.92 -5.07
C TYR A 8 -2.52 -10.46 -5.07
N VAL A 9 -2.96 -9.65 -6.03
CA VAL A 9 -2.60 -8.22 -6.08
C VAL A 9 -3.19 -7.47 -4.90
N ARG A 10 -4.45 -7.74 -4.52
CA ARG A 10 -5.08 -7.14 -3.33
C ARG A 10 -4.30 -7.46 -2.07
N GLU A 11 -3.94 -8.73 -1.85
CA GLU A 11 -3.11 -9.15 -0.72
C GLU A 11 -1.75 -8.42 -0.71
N ARG A 12 -1.09 -8.33 -1.87
CA ARG A 12 0.20 -7.64 -1.97
C ARG A 12 0.09 -6.14 -1.75
N LEU A 13 -1.02 -5.51 -2.16
CA LEU A 13 -1.29 -4.10 -1.92
C LEU A 13 -1.58 -3.83 -0.44
N ASN A 14 -2.40 -4.66 0.20
CA ASN A 14 -2.64 -4.60 1.65
C ASN A 14 -1.32 -4.68 2.42
N LEU A 15 -0.47 -5.64 2.08
CA LEU A 15 0.85 -5.75 2.68
C LEU A 15 1.71 -4.52 2.35
N ALA A 16 1.80 -4.10 1.09
CA ALA A 16 2.64 -2.99 0.69
C ALA A 16 2.25 -1.68 1.37
N LEU A 17 0.97 -1.42 1.56
CA LEU A 17 0.47 -0.16 2.10
C LEU A 17 0.27 -0.18 3.62
N ALA A 18 0.37 -1.35 4.26
CA ALA A 18 0.39 -1.45 5.70
C ALA A 18 1.58 -0.70 6.32
N ASP A 19 1.34 -0.06 7.46
CA ASP A 19 2.37 0.61 8.25
C ASP A 19 3.20 -0.42 9.02
N TYR A 20 4.32 -0.85 8.43
CA TYR A 20 5.37 -1.58 9.14
C TYR A 20 6.46 -0.67 9.72
N GLY A 21 6.40 0.64 9.42
CA GLY A 21 7.49 1.58 9.62
C GLY A 21 7.58 2.15 11.04
N SER A 22 6.59 1.93 11.89
CA SER A 22 6.53 2.49 13.24
C SER A 22 7.44 1.81 14.26
N ARG A 23 8.17 0.73 13.90
CA ARG A 23 9.24 0.17 14.74
C ARG A 23 10.59 0.80 14.38
N THR A 24 10.73 2.10 14.65
CA THR A 24 12.07 2.62 14.91
C THR A 24 12.63 1.78 16.04
N LYS A 25 13.76 1.11 15.76
CA LYS A 25 14.48 0.30 16.73
C LYS A 25 14.69 1.19 17.96
N GLY A 26 14.04 0.86 19.07
CA GLY A 26 14.32 1.54 20.34
C GLY A 26 15.82 1.49 20.58
N GLN A 27 16.37 2.45 21.31
CA GLN A 27 17.82 2.60 21.49
C GLN A 27 18.54 1.27 21.77
N LEU A 28 17.89 0.35 22.50
CA LEU A 28 18.38 -0.99 22.85
C LEU A 28 18.47 -1.99 21.67
N ASP A 29 17.54 -1.97 20.72
CA ASP A 29 17.54 -2.87 19.56
C ASP A 29 18.63 -2.49 18.54
N ALA A 30 19.07 -1.23 18.55
CA ALA A 30 20.27 -0.79 17.85
C ALA A 30 21.56 -1.40 18.45
N PHE A 31 21.56 -1.73 19.75
CA PHE A 31 22.68 -2.37 20.44
C PHE A 31 22.66 -3.91 20.39
N GLN A 32 21.60 -4.54 19.88
CA GLN A 32 21.49 -6.01 19.83
C GLN A 32 22.61 -6.66 18.98
N GLY A 33 23.13 -5.96 17.97
CA GLY A 33 24.32 -6.36 17.18
C GLY A 33 25.65 -5.79 17.69
N ALA A 34 25.60 -4.95 18.72
CA ALA A 34 26.76 -4.39 19.41
C ALA A 34 27.12 -5.19 20.66
N ALA A 35 26.63 -6.44 20.79
CA ALA A 35 27.07 -7.37 21.81
C ALA A 35 28.59 -7.41 21.79
N LEU A 36 29.18 -6.76 22.79
CA LEU A 36 30.62 -6.64 22.95
C LEU A 36 31.14 -8.06 23.18
N ILE A 37 31.82 -8.62 22.19
CA ILE A 37 32.49 -9.90 22.36
C ILE A 37 33.64 -9.67 23.36
N ASN A 38 33.36 -9.87 24.64
CA ASN A 38 34.36 -9.92 25.69
C ASN A 38 35.10 -11.26 25.56
N THR A 39 36.06 -11.33 24.63
CA THR A 39 36.95 -12.50 24.57
C THR A 39 37.89 -12.46 25.76
N THR A 40 38.09 -13.60 26.42
CA THR A 40 39.08 -13.75 27.50
C THR A 40 40.51 -13.65 26.97
N ARG A 41 40.72 -14.03 25.70
CA ARG A 41 42.03 -14.06 25.02
C ARG A 41 42.49 -12.67 24.55
N TYR A 42 41.61 -11.82 24.04
CA TYR A 42 41.94 -10.46 23.58
C TYR A 42 41.06 -9.43 24.28
N LYS A 43 41.44 -9.08 25.52
CA LYS A 43 40.80 -8.01 26.27
C LYS A 43 41.10 -6.67 25.59
N ARG A 44 40.08 -5.83 25.39
CA ARG A 44 40.25 -4.46 24.87
C ARG A 44 41.18 -3.59 25.71
N ARG A 45 41.25 -3.89 27.02
CA ARG A 45 42.21 -3.32 27.96
C ARG A 45 43.01 -4.46 28.60
N PRO A 46 44.09 -4.91 27.96
CA PRO A 46 44.98 -5.89 28.57
C PRO A 46 45.59 -5.32 29.86
N ALA A 47 45.78 -6.18 30.86
CA ALA A 47 46.63 -5.87 31.99
C ALA A 47 48.02 -6.40 31.66
N VAL A 48 49.02 -5.53 31.73
CA VAL A 48 50.43 -5.89 31.50
C VAL A 48 51.20 -5.61 32.78
N GLU A 49 52.02 -6.56 33.19
CA GLU A 49 52.89 -6.40 34.35
C GLU A 49 54.16 -5.68 33.92
N VAL A 50 54.39 -4.48 34.46
CA VAL A 50 55.59 -3.68 34.19
C VAL A 50 56.26 -3.42 35.54
N GLY A 51 57.40 -4.08 35.77
CA GLY A 51 58.18 -3.90 37.01
C GLY A 51 57.47 -4.37 38.29
N GLY A 52 56.69 -5.45 38.23
CA GLY A 52 56.00 -6.03 39.40
C GLY A 52 54.67 -5.37 39.77
N GLN A 53 54.18 -4.41 38.99
CA GLN A 53 52.86 -3.81 39.13
C GLN A 53 52.00 -4.07 37.88
N TYR A 54 50.77 -4.53 38.09
CA TYR A 54 49.78 -4.66 37.01
C TYR A 54 49.26 -3.28 36.60
N ARG A 55 49.53 -2.87 35.37
CA ARG A 55 49.00 -1.64 34.79
C ARG A 55 48.08 -1.96 33.62
N GLN A 56 47.05 -1.13 33.45
CA GLN A 56 46.18 -1.19 32.29
C GLN A 56 46.95 -0.61 31.10
N SER A 57 47.20 -1.42 30.07
CA SER A 57 47.95 -0.97 28.89
C SER A 57 47.09 -0.07 28.00
N ASP A 58 47.73 0.68 27.11
CA ASP A 58 47.04 1.42 26.06
C ASP A 58 46.18 0.47 25.21
N PRO A 59 45.06 0.96 24.65
CA PRO A 59 44.16 0.17 23.83
C PRO A 59 44.94 -0.46 22.66
N VAL A 60 44.92 -1.80 22.58
CA VAL A 60 45.52 -2.50 21.44
C VAL A 60 44.70 -2.18 20.20
N ALA A 61 45.37 -1.77 19.11
CA ALA A 61 44.74 -1.63 17.80
C ALA A 61 44.29 -3.01 17.31
N CYS A 62 43.03 -3.36 17.56
CA CYS A 62 42.43 -4.61 17.08
C CYS A 62 41.59 -4.34 15.84
N SER A 63 41.70 -5.22 14.83
CA SER A 63 40.79 -5.23 13.68
C SER A 63 39.34 -5.42 14.15
N GLU A 64 38.42 -4.70 13.52
CA GLU A 64 37.01 -4.57 13.89
C GLU A 64 36.38 -5.90 14.36
N THR A 65 36.05 -6.02 15.65
CA THR A 65 35.43 -7.23 16.25
C THR A 65 33.91 -7.23 16.08
N ARG A 66 33.40 -6.77 14.94
CA ARG A 66 31.96 -6.83 14.66
C ARG A 66 31.60 -8.27 14.33
N GLY A 67 30.67 -8.87 15.08
CA GLY A 67 30.28 -10.28 14.90
C GLY A 67 29.67 -10.60 13.53
N GLY A 68 29.31 -9.59 12.73
CA GLY A 68 28.84 -9.74 11.36
C GLY A 68 29.83 -9.17 10.35
N LYS A 69 30.29 -10.00 9.41
CA LYS A 69 31.13 -9.59 8.26
C LYS A 69 30.42 -8.65 7.28
N ARG A 70 29.11 -8.45 7.41
CA ARG A 70 28.31 -7.62 6.51
C ARG A 70 27.67 -6.47 7.30
N PRO A 71 27.68 -5.25 6.75
CA PRO A 71 26.90 -4.16 7.33
C PRO A 71 25.42 -4.54 7.33
N LYS A 72 24.69 -4.10 8.36
CA LYS A 72 23.23 -4.26 8.41
C LYS A 72 22.62 -3.55 7.19
N PRO A 73 21.72 -4.18 6.43
CA PRO A 73 21.10 -3.52 5.28
C PRO A 73 20.34 -2.27 5.75
N PRO A 74 20.42 -1.16 4.98
CA PRO A 74 19.78 0.11 5.35
C PRO A 74 18.25 0.05 5.32
N ILE A 75 17.69 -0.93 4.61
CA ILE A 75 16.25 -1.12 4.43
C ILE A 75 15.92 -2.57 4.79
N GLU A 76 14.80 -2.78 5.47
CA GLU A 76 14.33 -4.13 5.80
C GLU A 76 13.91 -4.88 4.52
N GLU A 77 14.14 -6.20 4.50
CA GLU A 77 13.90 -7.02 3.32
C GLU A 77 12.43 -6.96 2.86
N ILE A 78 11.48 -6.97 3.79
CA ILE A 78 10.05 -6.83 3.51
C ILE A 78 9.76 -5.48 2.84
N THR A 79 10.30 -4.40 3.38
CA THR A 79 10.18 -3.05 2.81
C THR A 79 10.77 -2.99 1.39
N PHE A 80 11.91 -3.62 1.17
CA PHE A 80 12.55 -3.70 -0.15
C PHE A 80 11.68 -4.47 -1.15
N CYS A 81 11.18 -5.65 -0.78
CA CYS A 81 10.32 -6.48 -1.63
C CYS A 81 9.01 -5.76 -2.01
N LEU A 82 8.40 -5.04 -1.06
CA LEU A 82 7.15 -4.32 -1.26
C LEU A 82 7.33 -2.94 -1.92
N SER A 83 8.56 -2.42 -1.99
CA SER A 83 8.85 -1.13 -2.64
C SER A 83 8.40 -1.05 -4.10
N SER A 84 8.46 -2.18 -4.82
CA SER A 84 7.98 -2.28 -6.21
C SER A 84 6.48 -1.99 -6.32
N TRP A 85 5.68 -2.48 -5.37
CA TRP A 85 4.24 -2.25 -5.32
C TRP A 85 3.92 -0.80 -4.95
N ARG A 86 4.61 -0.22 -3.97
CA ARG A 86 4.44 1.19 -3.59
C ARG A 86 4.70 2.15 -4.76
N ARG A 87 5.77 1.90 -5.52
CA ARG A 87 6.11 2.68 -6.73
C ARG A 87 5.06 2.53 -7.81
N ALA A 88 4.54 1.31 -8.01
CA ALA A 88 3.45 1.07 -8.96
C ALA A 88 2.19 1.87 -8.60
N VAL A 89 1.76 1.82 -7.33
CA VAL A 89 0.63 2.62 -6.83
C VAL A 89 0.86 4.12 -7.00
N PHE A 90 2.09 4.60 -6.76
CA PHE A 90 2.44 6.00 -6.98
C PHE A 90 2.40 6.41 -8.47
N GLY A 91 2.48 5.46 -9.40
CA GLY A 91 2.35 5.71 -10.84
C GLY A 91 0.90 5.79 -11.34
N LEU A 92 -0.09 5.36 -10.55
CA LEU A 92 -1.50 5.33 -10.95
C LEU A 92 -2.10 6.73 -11.12
N GLU A 93 -3.15 6.84 -11.93
CA GLU A 93 -3.93 8.08 -12.02
C GLU A 93 -4.57 8.45 -10.68
N GLY A 94 -4.90 9.73 -10.47
CA GLY A 94 -5.35 10.24 -9.17
C GLY A 94 -6.54 9.47 -8.58
N HIS A 95 -7.56 9.17 -9.39
CA HIS A 95 -8.76 8.46 -8.94
C HIS A 95 -8.50 6.97 -8.65
N GLN A 96 -7.66 6.29 -9.45
CA GLN A 96 -7.25 4.91 -9.22
C GLN A 96 -6.37 4.79 -7.96
N ARG A 97 -5.43 5.73 -7.80
CA ARG A 97 -4.57 5.81 -6.63
C ARG A 97 -5.40 6.05 -5.36
N ALA A 98 -6.32 7.01 -5.42
CA ALA A 98 -7.25 7.30 -4.34
C ALA A 98 -8.05 6.05 -3.96
N TRP A 99 -8.58 5.32 -4.96
CA TRP A 99 -9.29 4.07 -4.76
C TRP A 99 -8.43 3.03 -4.03
N VAL A 100 -7.19 2.82 -4.49
CA VAL A 100 -6.27 1.85 -3.88
C VAL A 100 -5.92 2.22 -2.44
N TYR A 101 -5.64 3.49 -2.15
CA TYR A 101 -5.38 3.94 -0.78
C TYR A 101 -6.61 3.80 0.13
N TYR A 102 -7.79 4.12 -0.38
CA TYR A 102 -9.02 3.99 0.39
C TYR A 102 -9.36 2.53 0.70
N CYS A 103 -9.30 1.65 -0.29
CA CYS A 103 -9.67 0.24 -0.13
C CYS A 103 -8.59 -0.56 0.62
N TYR A 104 -7.32 -0.42 0.27
CA TYR A 104 -6.25 -1.35 0.69
C TYR A 104 -5.26 -0.76 1.71
N ALA A 105 -5.17 0.57 1.82
CA ALA A 105 -4.36 1.23 2.86
C ALA A 105 -5.21 1.69 4.06
N HIS A 106 -6.53 1.51 3.99
CA HIS A 106 -7.50 2.06 4.94
C HIS A 106 -7.32 3.57 5.18
N ASN A 107 -6.86 4.30 4.18
CA ASN A 107 -6.66 5.74 4.30
C ASN A 107 -8.00 6.47 4.08
N LEU A 108 -8.53 7.03 5.16
CA LEU A 108 -9.83 7.71 5.19
C LEU A 108 -9.75 9.21 4.87
N GLU A 109 -8.66 9.68 4.28
CA GLU A 109 -8.51 11.07 3.89
C GLU A 109 -9.65 11.53 2.97
N TYR A 110 -10.25 12.67 3.31
CA TYR A 110 -11.41 13.22 2.61
C TYR A 110 -11.12 13.48 1.11
N GLY A 111 -9.89 13.89 0.78
CA GLY A 111 -9.48 14.13 -0.61
C GLY A 111 -9.64 12.89 -1.50
N TYR A 112 -9.32 11.69 -1.01
CA TYR A 112 -9.52 10.45 -1.76
C TYR A 112 -11.00 10.14 -1.96
N GLN A 113 -11.82 10.36 -0.94
CA GLN A 113 -13.27 10.14 -1.02
C GLN A 113 -13.91 11.03 -2.10
N VAL A 114 -13.50 12.30 -2.17
CA VAL A 114 -13.98 13.24 -3.21
C VAL A 114 -13.54 12.80 -4.60
N GLN A 115 -12.28 12.41 -4.79
CA GLN A 115 -11.79 11.95 -6.10
C GLN A 115 -12.51 10.70 -6.59
N ILE A 116 -12.68 9.71 -5.72
CA ILE A 116 -13.40 8.46 -6.03
C ILE A 116 -14.84 8.75 -6.39
N THR A 117 -15.57 9.47 -5.53
CA THR A 117 -17.00 9.74 -5.75
C THR A 117 -17.24 10.59 -6.99
N THR A 118 -16.36 11.55 -7.29
CA THR A 118 -16.43 12.37 -8.51
C THR A 118 -16.24 11.50 -9.75
N HIS A 119 -15.23 10.64 -9.76
CA HIS A 119 -14.99 9.73 -10.88
C HIS A 119 -16.14 8.75 -11.09
N VAL A 120 -16.59 8.06 -10.04
CA VAL A 120 -17.70 7.11 -10.11
C VAL A 120 -18.99 7.80 -10.58
N TRP A 121 -19.24 9.02 -10.12
CA TRP A 121 -20.40 9.80 -10.57
C TRP A 121 -20.33 10.16 -12.05
N GLU A 122 -19.19 10.68 -12.52
CA GLU A 122 -19.04 11.07 -13.94
C GLU A 122 -19.10 9.86 -14.87
N GLU A 123 -18.49 8.72 -14.50
CA GLU A 123 -18.64 7.47 -15.25
C GLU A 123 -20.10 6.99 -15.28
N TYR A 124 -20.78 7.01 -14.14
CA TYR A 124 -22.17 6.59 -14.07
C TYR A 124 -23.10 7.51 -14.87
N LYS A 125 -22.85 8.82 -14.84
CA LYS A 125 -23.64 9.84 -15.54
C LYS A 125 -23.64 9.64 -17.06
N LYS A 126 -22.58 9.05 -17.64
CA LYS A 126 -22.57 8.64 -19.06
C LYS A 126 -23.72 7.67 -19.38
N THR A 127 -24.06 6.77 -18.47
CA THR A 127 -25.19 5.81 -18.64
C THR A 127 -26.57 6.46 -18.55
N LEU A 128 -26.63 7.70 -18.05
CA LEU A 128 -27.83 8.51 -17.93
C LEU A 128 -28.01 9.47 -19.12
N ALA A 129 -27.00 9.61 -19.98
CA ALA A 129 -27.07 10.47 -21.16
C ALA A 129 -28.26 10.10 -22.05
N GLY A 130 -29.01 11.11 -22.51
CA GLY A 130 -30.21 10.94 -23.33
C GLY A 130 -31.50 10.58 -22.57
N LYS A 131 -31.43 10.27 -21.26
CA LYS A 131 -32.62 9.98 -20.45
C LYS A 131 -33.16 11.24 -19.79
N ARG A 132 -34.48 11.44 -19.83
CA ARG A 132 -35.16 12.53 -19.09
C ARG A 132 -35.22 12.17 -17.60
N ILE A 133 -34.33 12.77 -16.81
CA ILE A 133 -34.25 12.55 -15.36
C ILE A 133 -34.43 13.89 -14.65
N THR A 134 -35.28 13.91 -13.62
CA THR A 134 -35.51 15.13 -12.84
C THR A 134 -34.32 15.43 -11.91
N LYS A 135 -34.08 16.71 -11.63
CA LYS A 135 -33.01 17.16 -10.71
C LYS A 135 -33.06 16.44 -9.35
N LYS A 136 -34.27 16.16 -8.85
CA LYS A 136 -34.50 15.43 -7.59
C LYS A 136 -33.97 14.00 -7.65
N VAL A 137 -34.23 13.28 -8.75
CA VAL A 137 -33.74 11.91 -8.94
C VAL A 137 -32.22 11.92 -9.10
N THR A 138 -31.68 12.83 -9.91
CA THR A 138 -30.22 12.98 -10.08
C THR A 138 -29.50 13.21 -8.75
N ALA A 139 -30.01 14.12 -7.90
CA ALA A 139 -29.43 14.38 -6.58
C ALA A 139 -29.50 13.16 -5.65
N ARG A 140 -30.55 12.35 -5.76
CA ARG A 140 -30.66 11.09 -5.03
C ARG A 140 -29.65 10.04 -5.52
N ILE A 141 -29.51 9.88 -6.83
CA ILE A 141 -28.52 8.95 -7.40
C ILE A 141 -27.10 9.37 -6.99
N ALA A 142 -26.78 10.67 -6.99
CA ALA A 142 -25.48 11.15 -6.54
C ALA A 142 -25.18 10.76 -5.08
N ARG A 143 -26.17 10.79 -4.18
CA ARG A 143 -26.01 10.30 -2.79
C ARG A 143 -25.76 8.80 -2.72
N LEU A 144 -26.34 8.02 -3.64
CA LEU A 144 -26.10 6.56 -3.71
C LEU A 144 -24.66 6.21 -4.09
N VAL A 145 -23.96 7.09 -4.81
CA VAL A 145 -22.56 6.87 -5.21
C VAL A 145 -21.68 6.60 -3.99
N TRP A 146 -21.80 7.43 -2.95
CA TRP A 146 -20.98 7.26 -1.75
C TRP A 146 -21.28 5.95 -1.02
N LEU A 147 -22.57 5.61 -0.86
CA LEU A 147 -22.97 4.35 -0.21
C LEU A 147 -22.48 3.12 -1.00
N ALA A 148 -22.49 3.19 -2.34
CA ALA A 148 -22.00 2.12 -3.20
C ALA A 148 -20.48 1.95 -3.08
N VAL A 149 -19.73 3.05 -3.04
CA VAL A 149 -18.28 3.06 -2.81
C VAL A 149 -17.94 2.39 -1.47
N GLN A 150 -18.65 2.76 -0.40
CA GLN A 150 -18.45 2.16 0.93
C GLN A 150 -18.74 0.65 0.94
N GLN A 151 -19.86 0.22 0.34
CA GLN A 151 -20.20 -1.19 0.27
C GLN A 151 -19.19 -1.99 -0.56
N HIS A 152 -18.76 -1.45 -1.71
CA HIS A 152 -17.82 -2.14 -2.56
C HIS A 152 -16.44 -2.25 -1.91
N ALA A 153 -15.94 -1.16 -1.30
CA ALA A 153 -14.69 -1.18 -0.54
C ALA A 153 -14.72 -2.23 0.59
N HIS A 154 -15.84 -2.35 1.30
CA HIS A 154 -16.03 -3.41 2.30
C HIS A 154 -15.94 -4.83 1.69
N SER A 155 -16.52 -5.03 0.50
CA SER A 155 -16.45 -6.32 -0.20
C SER A 155 -15.04 -6.71 -0.66
N CYS A 156 -14.17 -5.72 -0.91
CA CYS A 156 -12.77 -5.92 -1.30
C CYS A 156 -11.83 -6.21 -0.09
N GLY A 157 -12.38 -6.40 1.12
CA GLY A 157 -11.60 -6.52 2.35
C GLY A 157 -11.09 -5.17 2.89
N GLY A 158 -11.64 -4.06 2.38
CA GLY A 158 -11.34 -2.70 2.83
C GLY A 158 -12.12 -2.26 4.08
N VAL A 159 -12.07 -0.95 4.34
CA VAL A 159 -12.63 -0.21 5.50
C VAL A 159 -13.96 -0.74 6.08
N LEU A 160 -14.22 -0.41 7.36
CA LEU A 160 -15.53 -0.46 8.02
C LEU A 160 -16.67 -0.03 7.07
N GLY A 161 -17.36 -1.01 6.50
CA GLY A 161 -18.55 -0.82 5.71
C GLY A 161 -19.53 -1.94 5.99
N LYS A 162 -20.67 -1.91 5.32
CA LYS A 162 -21.67 -2.96 5.44
C LYS A 162 -22.33 -3.23 4.09
N ASN A 163 -22.84 -4.44 3.95
CA ASN A 163 -23.76 -4.76 2.88
C ASN A 163 -25.12 -4.15 3.22
N TYR A 164 -25.51 -3.11 2.49
CA TYR A 164 -26.79 -2.46 2.67
C TYR A 164 -27.92 -3.30 2.09
N SER A 165 -28.98 -3.49 2.86
CA SER A 165 -30.21 -4.08 2.34
C SER A 165 -31.05 -3.04 1.58
N ALA A 166 -31.96 -3.51 0.73
CA ALA A 166 -32.89 -2.62 0.01
C ALA A 166 -33.72 -1.73 0.97
N THR A 167 -34.10 -2.26 2.13
CA THR A 167 -34.87 -1.51 3.13
C THR A 167 -34.04 -0.43 3.80
N GLU A 168 -32.76 -0.68 4.05
CA GLU A 168 -31.83 0.31 4.59
C GLU A 168 -31.55 1.42 3.58
N LEU A 169 -31.29 1.06 2.32
CA LEU A 169 -31.02 2.05 1.26
C LEU A 169 -32.25 2.93 1.03
N ALA A 170 -33.46 2.36 1.02
CA ALA A 170 -34.70 3.12 0.92
C ALA A 170 -34.83 4.14 2.07
N LYS A 171 -34.55 3.71 3.31
CA LYS A 171 -34.56 4.59 4.50
C LYS A 171 -33.51 5.71 4.41
N LEU A 172 -32.26 5.37 4.06
CA LEU A 172 -31.17 6.35 3.91
C LEU A 172 -31.46 7.39 2.82
N MET A 173 -32.20 6.99 1.79
CA MET A 173 -32.61 7.85 0.68
C MET A 173 -33.91 8.61 0.94
N GLY A 174 -34.61 8.34 2.04
CA GLY A 174 -35.92 8.92 2.36
C GLY A 174 -36.96 8.59 1.28
N ILE A 175 -36.98 7.33 0.82
CA ILE A 175 -37.97 6.84 -0.15
C ILE A 175 -38.64 5.56 0.36
N GLU A 176 -39.83 5.30 -0.15
CA GLU A 176 -40.53 4.04 0.10
C GLU A 176 -39.81 2.86 -0.55
N LEU A 177 -39.93 1.68 0.08
CA LEU A 177 -39.34 0.45 -0.43
C LEU A 177 -39.84 0.08 -1.83
N ASN A 178 -41.12 0.34 -2.14
CA ASN A 178 -41.67 0.09 -3.47
C ASN A 178 -40.96 0.96 -4.53
N ASN A 179 -40.80 2.26 -4.23
CA ASN A 179 -40.08 3.19 -5.10
C ASN A 179 -38.61 2.78 -5.29
N TRP A 180 -37.96 2.28 -4.23
CA TRP A 180 -36.62 1.72 -4.33
C TRP A 180 -36.55 0.59 -5.35
N SER A 181 -37.39 -0.43 -5.17
CA SER A 181 -37.39 -1.64 -6.01
C SER A 181 -37.68 -1.33 -7.48
N THR A 182 -38.62 -0.43 -7.75
CA THR A 182 -39.02 -0.09 -9.12
C THR A 182 -38.03 0.84 -9.81
N ASN A 183 -37.53 1.88 -9.12
CA ASN A 183 -36.81 2.98 -9.78
C ASN A 183 -35.33 3.07 -9.42
N TYR A 184 -34.92 2.78 -8.17
CA TYR A 184 -33.54 3.04 -7.72
C TYR A 184 -32.65 1.81 -7.70
N ALA A 185 -33.23 0.61 -7.62
CA ALA A 185 -32.46 -0.64 -7.59
C ALA A 185 -31.61 -0.85 -8.85
N ILE A 186 -32.05 -0.37 -10.01
CA ILE A 186 -31.26 -0.41 -11.25
C ILE A 186 -30.08 0.56 -11.20
N HIS A 187 -30.28 1.75 -10.63
CA HIS A 187 -29.21 2.73 -10.46
C HIS A 187 -28.15 2.24 -9.49
N TRP A 188 -28.59 1.66 -8.37
CA TRP A 188 -27.71 1.04 -7.38
C TRP A 188 -26.79 -0.03 -8.00
N ARG A 189 -27.36 -0.98 -8.75
CA ARG A 189 -26.57 -2.01 -9.44
C ARG A 189 -25.59 -1.40 -10.44
N GLY A 190 -26.03 -0.40 -11.21
CA GLY A 190 -25.17 0.27 -12.18
C GLY A 190 -23.98 0.98 -11.52
N ILE A 191 -24.18 1.66 -10.40
CA ILE A 191 -23.10 2.31 -9.65
C ILE A 191 -22.13 1.27 -9.06
N LEU A 192 -22.64 0.15 -8.51
CA LEU A 192 -21.80 -0.94 -8.03
C LEU A 192 -20.94 -1.55 -9.15
N MET A 193 -21.48 -1.66 -10.37
CA MET A 193 -20.71 -2.09 -11.54
C MET A 193 -19.58 -1.11 -11.89
N VAL A 194 -19.83 0.20 -11.79
CA VAL A 194 -18.78 1.22 -11.96
C VAL A 194 -17.70 1.08 -10.89
N CYS A 195 -18.07 0.87 -9.62
CA CYS A 195 -17.11 0.64 -8.55
C CYS A 195 -16.25 -0.61 -8.79
N HIS A 196 -16.88 -1.70 -9.22
CA HIS A 196 -16.18 -2.94 -9.58
C HIS A 196 -15.25 -2.75 -10.79
N SER A 197 -15.67 -1.97 -11.78
CA SER A 197 -14.83 -1.60 -12.92
C SER A 197 -13.62 -0.77 -12.48
N LEU A 198 -13.84 0.22 -11.60
CA LEU A 198 -12.78 1.04 -11.03
C LEU A 198 -11.77 0.18 -10.25
N ASP A 199 -12.24 -0.78 -9.44
CA ASP A 199 -11.35 -1.69 -8.71
C ASP A 199 -10.49 -2.52 -9.66
N ASN A 200 -11.12 -3.21 -10.61
CA ASN A 200 -10.39 -4.06 -11.54
C ASN A 200 -9.39 -3.28 -12.39
N THR A 201 -9.80 -2.12 -12.92
CA THR A 201 -8.90 -1.26 -13.73
C THR A 201 -7.73 -0.75 -12.90
N SER A 202 -7.96 -0.29 -11.65
CA SER A 202 -6.89 0.15 -10.75
C SER A 202 -5.89 -0.97 -10.43
N LEU A 203 -6.38 -2.20 -10.19
CA LEU A 203 -5.54 -3.36 -9.93
C LEU A 203 -4.75 -3.79 -11.16
N HIS A 204 -5.38 -3.79 -12.35
CA HIS A 204 -4.71 -4.09 -13.60
C HIS A 204 -3.61 -3.07 -13.92
N GLU A 205 -3.91 -1.78 -13.80
CA GLU A 205 -2.95 -0.70 -14.00
C GLU A 205 -1.78 -0.80 -13.02
N THR A 206 -2.03 -1.25 -11.78
CA THR A 206 -0.96 -1.52 -10.81
C THR A 206 -0.01 -2.62 -11.28
N ILE A 207 -0.55 -3.69 -11.89
CA ILE A 207 0.28 -4.77 -12.44
C ILE A 207 1.11 -4.27 -13.62
N GLU A 208 0.49 -3.48 -14.50
CA GLU A 208 1.13 -2.93 -15.70
C GLU A 208 2.23 -1.96 -15.33
N THR A 209 1.95 -0.96 -14.49
CA THR A 209 2.93 0.00 -13.97
C THR A 209 4.07 -0.71 -13.20
N ARG A 210 3.77 -1.75 -12.42
CA ARG A 210 4.81 -2.55 -11.73
C ARG A 210 5.70 -3.30 -12.72
N SER A 211 5.12 -3.83 -13.80
CA SER A 211 5.85 -4.57 -14.82
C SER A 211 6.74 -3.64 -15.64
N ALA A 212 6.24 -2.45 -15.99
CA ALA A 212 7.02 -1.40 -16.65
C ALA A 212 8.18 -0.88 -15.78
N ASN A 213 7.96 -0.77 -14.47
CA ASN A 213 8.99 -0.35 -13.51
C ASN A 213 10.02 -1.42 -13.17
N LYS A 214 9.88 -2.65 -13.70
CA LYS A 214 10.90 -3.68 -13.53
C LYS A 214 12.07 -3.32 -14.45
N PRO A 215 13.28 -3.10 -13.92
CA PRO A 215 14.41 -2.74 -14.75
C PRO A 215 14.62 -3.84 -15.79
N ASN A 216 14.69 -3.46 -17.07
CA ASN A 216 14.94 -4.40 -18.14
C ASN A 216 16.29 -5.07 -17.87
N VAL A 217 16.36 -6.40 -17.94
CA VAL A 217 17.61 -7.12 -17.67
C VAL A 217 18.71 -6.61 -18.59
N ASN A 218 18.35 -6.24 -19.82
CA ASN A 218 19.26 -5.64 -20.79
C ASN A 218 19.81 -4.28 -20.34
N ASP A 219 18.99 -3.41 -19.73
CA ASP A 219 19.44 -2.10 -19.24
C ASP A 219 20.38 -2.22 -18.03
N VAL A 220 20.13 -3.22 -17.17
CA VAL A 220 21.02 -3.53 -16.04
C VAL A 220 22.36 -4.09 -16.54
N MET A 221 22.33 -4.95 -17.55
CA MET A 221 23.55 -5.50 -18.16
C MET A 221 24.33 -4.41 -18.90
N LEU A 222 23.66 -3.55 -19.68
CA LEU A 222 24.27 -2.39 -20.34
C LEU A 222 24.91 -1.41 -19.33
N ALA A 223 24.20 -1.08 -18.25
CA ALA A 223 24.75 -0.22 -17.19
C ALA A 223 25.95 -0.86 -16.49
N LYS A 224 25.98 -2.20 -16.37
CA LYS A 224 27.11 -2.93 -15.80
C LYS A 224 28.30 -2.99 -16.76
N MET A 225 28.05 -3.13 -18.06
CA MET A 225 29.09 -3.10 -19.09
C MET A 225 29.71 -1.70 -19.23
N ASN A 226 28.91 -0.63 -19.22
CA ASN A 226 29.42 0.74 -19.29
C ASN A 226 30.26 1.12 -18.06
N LYS A 227 29.91 0.64 -16.86
CA LYS A 227 30.74 0.84 -15.66
C LYS A 227 32.07 0.10 -15.68
N LEU A 228 32.21 -0.94 -16.51
CA LEU A 228 33.45 -1.70 -16.67
C LEU A 228 34.35 -1.13 -17.78
N SER A 229 33.80 -0.34 -18.71
CA SER A 229 34.58 0.36 -19.74
C SER A 229 35.18 1.70 -19.25
N ASP A 230 34.67 2.23 -18.13
CA ASP A 230 35.16 3.47 -17.50
C ASP A 230 36.24 3.21 -16.42
N ILE A 231 36.74 1.96 -16.32
CA ILE A 231 37.86 1.52 -15.46
C ILE A 231 39.00 1.07 -16.36
#